data_AF-A0A9E7M925-F1
#
_entry.id   AF-A0A9E7M925-F1
#
_cell.length_a   1.000
_cell.length_b   1.000
_cell.length_c   1.000
_cell.angle_alpha   90.00
_cell.angle_beta   90.00
_cell.angle_gamma   90.00
#
_symmetry.space_group_name_H-M   'P 1'
#
loop_
_entity.id
_entity.type
_entity.pdbx_description
1 polymer ?
#
loop_
_entity_poly.entity_id
_entity_poly.type
_entity_poly.pdbx_seq_one_letter_code
_entity_poly.pdbx_strand_id
1 'polypeptide(L)'
;MMFGLSKNSKIQKQVLAVALLEIFIGLSHLTYACYEKLTWQYNEFLYDWDDVGGDDGVFWTFWGLLTLLLSFAEVSKIKIVASFVLLIPAFWGVIVTLSLFDALFGNFDFAIFTLFALLYEILFFASLVALLSLWKSS
;
A
#
# COMPACT_ATOMS: atom_id res chain seq x y z
N MET A 1 7.41 22.88 15.68
CA MET A 1 8.12 22.44 14.46
C MET A 1 7.06 21.92 13.49
N MET A 2 6.33 22.83 12.82
CA MET A 2 5.35 22.41 11.81
C MET A 2 6.14 21.88 10.62
N PHE A 3 6.02 20.58 10.35
CA PHE A 3 6.56 19.96 9.16
C PHE A 3 6.11 20.78 7.95
N GLY A 4 7.06 21.45 7.30
CA GLY A 4 6.83 22.42 6.23
C GLY A 4 6.43 21.73 4.93
N LEU A 5 5.30 21.02 4.93
CA LEU A 5 4.72 20.38 3.75
C LEU A 5 4.57 21.37 2.60
N SER A 6 4.31 22.66 2.88
CA SER A 6 4.22 23.70 1.84
C SER A 6 5.53 23.92 1.08
N LYS A 7 6.70 23.67 1.71
CA LYS A 7 8.03 23.83 1.12
C LYS A 7 8.56 22.57 0.43
N ASN A 8 7.92 21.41 0.64
CA ASN A 8 8.34 20.15 0.04
C ASN A 8 8.09 20.14 -1.46
N SER A 9 9.03 19.56 -2.20
CA SER A 9 8.91 19.36 -3.65
C SER A 9 7.65 18.56 -3.99
N LYS A 10 7.11 18.76 -5.20
CA LYS A 10 5.92 18.04 -5.69
C LYS A 10 6.09 16.52 -5.55
N ILE A 11 7.30 16.01 -5.82
CA ILE A 11 7.63 14.58 -5.70
C ILE A 11 7.58 14.11 -4.25
N GLN A 12 8.15 14.85 -3.30
CA GLN A 12 8.06 14.48 -1.88
C GLN A 12 6.61 14.36 -1.41
N LYS A 13 5.72 15.25 -1.87
CA LYS A 13 4.29 15.16 -1.55
C LYS A 13 3.64 13.90 -2.14
N GLN A 14 4.04 13.50 -3.34
CA GLN A 14 3.55 12.26 -3.96
C GLN A 14 4.07 11.02 -3.22
N VAL A 15 5.35 10.98 -2.85
CA VAL A 15 5.93 9.89 -2.05
C VAL A 15 5.26 9.81 -0.67
N LEU A 16 4.99 10.96 -0.05
CA LEU A 16 4.23 11.02 1.21
C LEU A 16 2.81 10.46 1.05
N ALA A 17 2.12 10.79 -0.04
CA ALA A 17 0.78 10.27 -0.30
C ALA A 17 0.78 8.75 -0.48
N VAL A 18 1.78 8.20 -1.19
CA VAL A 18 1.99 6.74 -1.30
C VAL A 18 2.21 6.12 0.08
N ALA A 19 3.11 6.69 0.88
CA ALA A 19 3.38 6.20 2.23
C ALA A 19 2.15 6.16 3.12
N LEU A 20 1.34 7.23 3.12
CA LEU A 20 0.12 7.29 3.91
C LEU A 20 -0.91 6.26 3.45
N LEU A 21 -0.99 5.99 2.14
CA LEU A 21 -1.89 4.99 1.60
C LEU A 21 -1.43 3.56 1.96
N GLU A 22 -0.14 3.27 1.90
CA GLU A 22 0.43 1.99 2.35
C GLU A 22 0.13 1.73 3.83
N ILE A 23 0.37 2.74 4.69
CA ILE A 23 0.04 2.64 6.12
C ILE A 23 -1.46 2.44 6.32
N PHE A 24 -2.31 3.17 5.58
CA PHE A 24 -3.75 3.01 5.69
C PHE A 24 -4.22 1.61 5.30
N ILE A 25 -3.68 1.07 4.20
CA ILE A 25 -3.95 -0.31 3.77
C ILE A 25 -3.49 -1.30 4.84
N GLY A 26 -2.26 -1.16 5.32
CA GLY A 26 -1.71 -2.03 6.35
C GLY A 26 -2.53 -2.05 7.64
N LEU A 27 -2.89 -0.87 8.15
CA LEU A 27 -3.76 -0.75 9.33
C LEU A 27 -5.17 -1.30 9.09
N SER A 28 -5.70 -1.18 7.88
CA SER A 28 -7.01 -1.73 7.53
C SER A 28 -6.99 -3.26 7.55
N HIS A 29 -5.95 -3.87 6.97
CA HIS A 29 -5.71 -5.31 7.05
C HIS A 29 -5.54 -5.78 8.49
N LEU A 30 -4.71 -5.12 9.29
CA LEU A 30 -4.52 -5.45 10.70
C LEU A 30 -5.81 -5.34 11.51
N THR A 31 -6.59 -4.29 11.27
CA THR A 31 -7.87 -4.09 11.95
C THR A 31 -8.85 -5.20 11.58
N TYR A 32 -8.91 -5.57 10.30
CA TYR A 32 -9.75 -6.67 9.82
C TYR A 32 -9.31 -8.02 10.38
N ALA A 33 -8.02 -8.34 10.32
CA ALA A 33 -7.46 -9.57 10.88
C ALA A 33 -7.70 -9.68 12.39
N CYS A 34 -7.52 -8.58 13.15
CA CYS A 34 -7.84 -8.53 14.57
C CYS A 34 -9.35 -8.75 14.81
N TYR A 35 -10.21 -8.12 14.01
CA TYR A 35 -11.65 -8.30 14.12
C TYR A 35 -12.04 -9.77 13.90
N GLU A 36 -11.60 -10.36 12.78
CA GLU A 36 -11.88 -11.76 12.44
C GLU A 36 -11.37 -12.71 13.52
N LYS A 37 -10.12 -12.52 14.00
CA LYS A 37 -9.56 -13.32 15.10
C LYS A 37 -10.38 -13.22 16.40
N LEU A 38 -10.93 -12.05 16.72
CA LEU A 38 -11.71 -11.84 17.95
C LEU A 38 -13.16 -12.34 17.84
N THR A 39 -13.73 -12.35 16.63
CA THR A 39 -15.11 -12.79 16.41
C THR A 39 -15.23 -14.22 15.90
N TRP A 40 -14.11 -14.91 15.68
CA TRP A 40 -14.12 -16.26 15.14
C TRP A 40 -14.74 -17.27 16.11
N GLN A 41 -15.67 -18.07 15.59
CA GLN A 41 -16.29 -19.17 16.33
C GLN A 41 -15.53 -20.51 16.22
N TYR A 42 -14.42 -20.57 15.45
CA TYR A 42 -13.71 -21.81 15.12
C TYR A 42 -12.31 -21.85 15.75
N ASN A 43 -11.79 -23.07 15.87
CA ASN A 43 -10.59 -23.42 16.63
C ASN A 43 -9.35 -22.61 16.18
N GLU A 44 -8.81 -21.79 17.08
CA GLU A 44 -7.68 -20.86 16.84
C GLU A 44 -6.42 -21.54 16.27
N PHE A 45 -6.31 -22.86 16.39
CA PHE A 45 -5.18 -23.67 15.90
C PHE A 45 -5.22 -24.01 14.39
N LEU A 46 -6.35 -23.81 13.71
CA LEU A 46 -6.55 -24.25 12.33
C LEU A 46 -6.56 -23.11 11.30
N TYR A 47 -6.72 -21.87 11.76
CA TYR A 47 -6.73 -20.66 10.92
C TYR A 47 -5.63 -19.73 11.40
N ASP A 48 -4.65 -19.44 10.53
CA ASP A 48 -3.49 -18.64 10.85
C ASP A 48 -3.80 -17.14 10.70
N TRP A 49 -2.95 -16.30 11.29
CA TRP A 49 -2.98 -14.84 11.15
C TRP A 49 -2.88 -14.39 9.68
N ASP A 50 -2.18 -15.16 8.85
CA ASP A 50 -2.02 -14.91 7.42
C ASP A 50 -3.33 -15.12 6.63
N ASP A 51 -4.16 -16.10 7.02
CA ASP A 51 -5.39 -16.46 6.31
C ASP A 51 -6.43 -15.33 6.27
N VAL A 52 -6.33 -14.36 7.18
CA VAL A 52 -7.19 -13.15 7.24
C VAL A 52 -6.46 -11.87 6.82
N GLY A 53 -5.31 -12.01 6.16
CA GLY A 53 -4.52 -10.90 5.64
C GLY A 53 -3.76 -10.14 6.72
N GLY A 54 -3.46 -10.79 7.86
CA GLY A 54 -2.69 -10.19 8.93
C GLY A 54 -1.24 -9.88 8.53
N ASP A 55 -0.59 -10.77 7.78
CA ASP A 55 0.78 -10.58 7.31
C ASP A 55 0.87 -9.48 6.24
N ASP A 56 -0.12 -9.39 5.35
CA ASP A 56 -0.27 -8.24 4.45
C ASP A 56 -0.36 -6.94 5.26
N GLY A 57 -1.15 -6.94 6.34
CA GLY A 57 -1.29 -5.80 7.22
C GLY A 57 0.03 -5.36 7.85
N VAL A 58 0.81 -6.32 8.35
CA VAL A 58 2.16 -6.07 8.89
C VAL A 58 3.08 -5.52 7.80
N PHE A 59 3.13 -6.19 6.64
CA PHE A 59 3.97 -5.81 5.52
C PHE A 59 3.71 -4.38 5.06
N TRP A 60 2.46 -4.04 4.74
CA TRP A 60 2.10 -2.71 4.23
C TRP A 60 2.28 -1.60 5.26
N THR A 61 2.10 -1.90 6.55
CA THR A 61 2.40 -0.95 7.63
C THR A 61 3.91 -0.66 7.69
N PHE A 62 4.75 -1.69 7.69
CA PHE A 62 6.21 -1.51 7.72
C PHE A 62 6.74 -0.86 6.44
N TRP A 63 6.24 -1.27 5.28
CA TRP A 63 6.61 -0.69 4.00
C TRP A 63 6.20 0.78 3.93
N GLY A 64 4.99 1.09 4.37
CA GLY A 64 4.48 2.46 4.47
C GLY A 64 5.31 3.36 5.39
N LEU A 65 5.80 2.83 6.52
CA LEU A 65 6.73 3.55 7.39
C LEU A 65 8.08 3.81 6.71
N LEU A 66 8.60 2.84 5.94
CA LEU A 66 9.81 3.03 5.15
C LEU A 66 9.63 4.12 4.09
N THR A 67 8.53 4.07 3.32
CA THR A 67 8.19 5.10 2.32
C THR A 67 7.97 6.46 2.98
N LEU A 68 7.39 6.50 4.17
CA LEU A 68 7.18 7.72 4.95
C LEU A 68 8.52 8.36 5.32
N LEU A 69 9.46 7.57 5.83
CA LEU A 69 10.82 8.05 6.13
C LEU A 69 11.51 8.62 4.88
N LEU A 70 11.36 7.95 3.73
CA LEU A 70 11.88 8.43 2.46
C LEU A 70 11.24 9.74 2.01
N SER A 71 9.95 9.96 2.30
CA SER A 71 9.25 11.19 1.93
C SER A 71 9.83 12.45 2.58
N PHE A 72 10.50 12.31 3.73
CA PHE A 72 11.19 13.40 4.43
C PHE A 72 12.61 13.63 3.95
N ALA A 73 13.21 12.68 3.22
CA ALA A 73 14.51 12.85 2.61
C ALA A 73 14.41 13.70 1.32
N GLU A 74 15.54 14.21 0.85
CA GLU A 74 15.63 14.80 -0.49
C GLU A 74 15.54 13.68 -1.55
N VAL A 75 14.32 13.27 -1.88
CA VAL A 75 14.02 12.14 -2.79
C VAL A 75 14.76 12.27 -4.14
N SER A 76 14.96 13.49 -4.62
CA SER A 76 15.70 13.78 -5.87
C SER A 76 17.19 13.41 -5.83
N LYS A 77 17.80 13.30 -4.64
CA LYS A 77 19.19 12.85 -4.46
C LYS A 77 19.30 11.33 -4.31
N ILE A 78 18.22 10.66 -3.95
CA ILE A 78 18.17 9.20 -3.71
C ILE A 78 17.21 8.49 -4.67
N LYS A 79 17.12 8.98 -5.93
CA LYS A 79 16.12 8.53 -6.92
C LYS A 79 16.06 7.02 -7.10
N ILE A 80 17.22 6.35 -7.09
CA ILE A 80 17.30 4.89 -7.27
C ILE A 80 16.62 4.18 -6.09
N VAL A 81 16.97 4.54 -4.86
CA VAL A 81 16.38 3.94 -3.63
C VAL A 81 14.88 4.22 -3.57
N ALA A 82 14.47 5.47 -3.83
CA ALA A 82 13.07 5.83 -3.86
C ALA A 82 12.30 5.08 -4.96
N SER A 83 12.92 4.84 -6.12
CA SER A 83 12.30 4.04 -7.19
C SER A 83 12.10 2.60 -6.75
N PHE A 84 13.08 1.97 -6.11
CA PHE A 84 12.92 0.59 -5.60
C PHE A 84 11.77 0.48 -4.60
N VAL A 85 11.64 1.45 -3.69
CA VAL A 85 10.55 1.42 -2.71
C VAL A 85 9.18 1.60 -3.36
N LEU A 86 9.06 2.48 -4.36
CA LEU A 86 7.82 2.70 -5.10
C LEU A 86 7.51 1.63 -6.16
N LEU A 87 8.48 0.80 -6.54
CA LEU A 87 8.26 -0.30 -7.49
C LEU A 87 7.51 -1.46 -6.86
N ILE A 88 7.66 -1.71 -5.56
CA ILE A 88 6.92 -2.74 -4.83
C ILE A 88 5.40 -2.50 -4.84
N PRO A 89 4.88 -1.35 -4.40
CA PRO A 89 3.45 -1.05 -4.50
C PRO A 89 2.95 -1.02 -5.95
N ALA A 90 3.79 -0.60 -6.90
CA ALA A 90 3.44 -0.67 -8.32
C ALA A 90 3.32 -2.12 -8.83
N PHE A 91 4.25 -3.00 -8.45
CA PHE A 91 4.23 -4.41 -8.83
C PHE A 91 3.04 -5.15 -8.20
N TRP A 92 2.79 -4.93 -6.91
CA TRP A 92 1.65 -5.53 -6.22
C TRP A 92 0.32 -5.09 -6.83
N GLY A 93 0.21 -3.80 -7.15
CA GLY A 93 -0.91 -3.24 -7.90
C GLY A 93 -1.21 -3.97 -9.19
N VAL A 94 -0.19 -4.30 -9.99
CA VAL A 94 -0.37 -5.07 -11.24
C VAL A 94 -0.92 -6.47 -10.97
N ILE A 95 -0.42 -7.17 -9.94
CA ILE A 95 -0.93 -8.49 -9.56
C ILE A 95 -2.42 -8.40 -9.19
N VAL A 96 -2.78 -7.39 -8.40
CA VAL A 96 -4.17 -7.17 -7.97
C VAL A 96 -5.08 -6.78 -9.13
N THR A 97 -4.61 -5.94 -10.06
CA THR A 97 -5.39 -5.61 -11.27
C THR A 97 -5.65 -6.85 -12.12
N LEU A 98 -4.67 -7.75 -12.25
CA LEU A 98 -4.84 -9.01 -12.99
C LEU A 98 -5.87 -9.92 -12.30
N SER A 99 -5.84 -10.02 -10.97
CA SER A 99 -6.81 -10.83 -10.23
C SER A 99 -8.21 -10.23 -10.22
N LEU A 100 -8.34 -8.89 -10.15
CA LEU A 100 -9.62 -8.19 -10.31
C LEU A 100 -10.21 -8.38 -11.71
N PHE A 101 -9.38 -8.33 -12.75
CA PHE A 101 -9.83 -8.58 -14.11
C PHE A 101 -10.39 -10.00 -14.21
N ASP A 102 -9.65 -11.01 -13.75
CA ASP A 102 -10.11 -12.40 -13.74
C ASP A 102 -11.43 -12.57 -12.96
N ALA A 103 -11.55 -11.93 -11.78
CA ALA A 103 -12.76 -11.95 -10.97
C ALA A 103 -13.97 -11.25 -11.64
N LEU A 104 -13.76 -10.17 -12.39
CA LEU A 104 -14.81 -9.43 -13.10
C LEU A 104 -15.34 -10.19 -14.33
N PHE A 105 -14.50 -11.01 -14.96
CA PHE A 105 -14.95 -11.92 -16.03
C PHE A 105 -15.56 -13.23 -15.49
N GLY A 106 -15.50 -13.45 -14.18
CA GLY A 106 -16.18 -14.53 -13.46
C GLY A 106 -17.47 -14.09 -12.75
N ASN A 107 -17.85 -14.85 -11.70
CA ASN A 107 -18.94 -14.48 -10.79
C ASN A 107 -18.38 -13.59 -9.68
N PHE A 108 -18.38 -12.28 -9.90
CA PHE A 108 -17.89 -11.30 -8.95
C PHE A 108 -18.80 -11.22 -7.71
N ASP A 109 -18.26 -11.52 -6.53
CA ASP A 109 -18.89 -11.29 -5.24
C ASP A 109 -18.24 -10.07 -4.55
N PHE A 110 -19.06 -9.11 -4.13
CA PHE A 110 -18.58 -7.87 -3.52
C PHE A 110 -18.28 -8.12 -2.03
N ALA A 111 -17.08 -8.62 -1.76
CA ALA A 111 -16.59 -8.94 -0.43
C ALA A 111 -15.57 -7.91 0.07
N ILE A 112 -15.13 -8.04 1.33
CA ILE A 112 -14.05 -7.22 1.92
C ILE A 112 -12.77 -7.26 1.07
N PHE A 113 -12.49 -8.39 0.42
CA PHE A 113 -11.37 -8.55 -0.52
C PHE A 113 -11.45 -7.60 -1.72
N THR A 114 -12.65 -7.27 -2.20
CA THR A 114 -12.85 -6.29 -3.27
C THR A 114 -12.43 -4.89 -2.82
N LEU A 115 -12.71 -4.51 -1.57
CA LEU A 115 -12.32 -3.21 -1.03
C LEU A 115 -10.79 -3.11 -0.94
N PHE A 116 -10.12 -4.15 -0.44
CA PHE A 116 -8.66 -4.19 -0.42
C PHE A 116 -8.06 -4.14 -1.83
N ALA A 117 -8.63 -4.88 -2.77
CA ALA A 117 -8.17 -4.87 -4.15
C ALA A 117 -8.26 -3.47 -4.78
N LEU A 118 -9.35 -2.74 -4.55
CA LEU A 118 -9.49 -1.34 -4.99
C LEU A 118 -8.47 -0.41 -4.32
N LEU A 119 -8.18 -0.60 -3.03
CA LEU A 119 -7.15 0.20 -2.36
C LEU A 119 -5.76 -0.04 -2.95
N TYR A 120 -5.42 -1.28 -3.29
CA TYR A 120 -4.18 -1.61 -3.99
C TYR A 120 -4.10 -1.02 -5.39
N GLU A 121 -5.22 -0.91 -6.10
CA GLU A 121 -5.27 -0.25 -7.40
C GLU A 121 -5.08 1.27 -7.27
N ILE A 122 -5.63 1.92 -6.25
CA ILE A 122 -5.33 3.33 -5.95
C ILE A 122 -3.84 3.48 -5.64
N LEU A 123 -3.27 2.55 -4.86
CA LEU A 123 -1.85 2.53 -4.50
C LEU A 123 -0.96 2.36 -5.74
N PHE A 124 -1.36 1.52 -6.70
CA PHE A 124 -0.71 1.37 -7.99
C PHE A 124 -0.59 2.70 -8.73
N PHE A 125 -1.72 3.37 -8.95
CA PHE A 125 -1.75 4.62 -9.70
C PHE A 125 -0.97 5.74 -9.00
N ALA A 126 -1.09 5.84 -7.67
CA ALA A 126 -0.32 6.80 -6.88
C ALA A 126 1.20 6.56 -7.02
N SER A 127 1.62 5.30 -6.94
CA SER A 127 3.04 4.90 -7.04
C SER A 127 3.60 5.14 -8.45
N LEU A 128 2.83 4.83 -9.49
CA LEU A 128 3.21 5.09 -10.88
C LEU A 128 3.40 6.58 -11.15
N VAL A 129 2.48 7.42 -10.66
CA VAL A 129 2.58 8.88 -10.80
C VAL A 129 3.80 9.43 -10.06
N ALA A 130 4.10 8.91 -8.86
CA ALA A 130 5.28 9.28 -8.09
C ALA A 130 6.57 8.88 -8.82
N LEU A 131 6.66 7.66 -9.33
CA LEU A 131 7.78 7.15 -10.13
C LEU A 131 8.02 8.02 -11.37
N LEU A 132 6.99 8.25 -12.19
CA LEU A 132 7.10 9.08 -13.40
C LEU A 132 7.56 10.51 -13.07
N SER A 133 7.05 11.08 -11.98
CA SER A 133 7.43 12.42 -11.55
C SER A 133 8.88 12.48 -11.09
N LEU A 134 9.35 11.48 -10.34
CA LEU A 134 10.72 11.36 -9.85
C LEU A 134 11.74 11.34 -10.99
N TRP A 135 11.42 10.63 -12.07
CA TRP A 135 12.30 10.51 -13.24
C TRP A 135 12.23 11.72 -14.18
N LYS A 136 11.11 12.46 -14.21
CA LYS A 136 10.98 13.70 -14.98
C LYS A 136 11.65 14.92 -14.35
N SER A 137 11.87 14.95 -13.04
CA SER A 137 12.52 16.10 -12.38
C SER A 137 14.05 16.08 -12.47
N SER A 138 14.61 15.56 -13.56
CA SER A 138 16.05 15.51 -13.78
C SER A 138 16.52 16.56 -14.77
#